data_AF-A0A453SN83-F1
#
_entry.id   AF-A0A453SN83-F1
#
_cell.length_a   1.000
_cell.length_b   1.000
_cell.length_c   1.000
_cell.angle_alpha   90.00
_cell.angle_beta   90.00
_cell.angle_gamma   90.00
#
_symmetry.space_group_name_H-M   'P 1'
#
loop_
_entity.id
_entity.type
_entity.pdbx_description
1 polymer ?
#
loop_
_entity_poly.entity_id
_entity_poly.type
_entity_poly.pdbx_seq_one_letter_code
_entity_poly.pdbx_strand_id
1 'polypeptide(L)'
;MVISFSTFVVGMILTALSAYLLLLVKNGISNVVAVQESIMFLGLYIIAVGVRGLRPCLMSFGADQFDDGDPLERRAKAAFFNWYVFTMYCGSTIASTGIVWVQDHYGWALGPTILAVGLSCLVATSRKYRFQPTHGSPLTGVCQVVVAAVNNFNVELPSDSSLLYELPDDNPVMRGFERIEHTTDLR
;
A
#
# COMPACT_ATOMS: atom_id res chain seq x y z
N MET A 1 5.09 3.84 -1.43
CA MET A 1 5.24 3.73 0.05
C MET A 1 5.17 5.08 0.75
N VAL A 2 6.14 6.00 0.54
CA VAL A 2 6.16 7.32 1.23
C VAL A 2 4.87 8.10 1.01
N ILE A 3 4.39 8.18 -0.24
CA ILE A 3 3.12 8.84 -0.58
C ILE A 3 1.95 8.24 0.22
N SER A 4 1.81 6.90 0.23
CA SER A 4 0.74 6.20 0.97
C SER A 4 0.78 6.52 2.47
N PHE A 5 1.98 6.52 3.08
CA PHE A 5 2.19 6.91 4.48
C PHE A 5 1.81 8.37 4.73
N SER A 6 2.25 9.30 3.87
CA SER A 6 1.91 10.71 3.99
C SER A 6 0.41 10.94 3.87
N THR A 7 -0.26 10.33 2.89
CA THR A 7 -1.73 10.41 2.77
C THR A 7 -2.44 9.84 4.00
N PHE A 8 -1.95 8.73 4.56
CA PHE A 8 -2.54 8.16 5.77
C PHE A 8 -2.42 9.11 6.96
N VAL A 9 -1.23 9.68 7.20
CA VAL A 9 -1.00 10.64 8.29
C VAL A 9 -1.87 11.89 8.12
N VAL A 10 -1.97 12.43 6.90
CA VAL A 10 -2.83 13.60 6.61
C VAL A 10 -4.30 13.29 6.91
N GLY A 11 -4.80 12.12 6.50
CA GLY A 11 -6.18 11.71 6.82
C GLY A 11 -6.43 11.58 8.33
N MET A 12 -5.47 11.05 9.08
CA MET A 12 -5.55 10.93 10.54
C MET A 12 -5.56 12.29 11.25
N ILE A 13 -4.72 13.23 10.80
CA ILE A 13 -4.70 14.61 11.32
C ILE A 13 -6.02 15.33 11.02
N LEU A 14 -6.54 15.21 9.80
CA LEU A 14 -7.79 15.85 9.39
C LEU A 14 -8.98 15.33 10.22
N THR A 15 -9.02 14.02 10.45
CA THR A 15 -10.06 13.37 11.26
C THR A 15 -9.94 13.75 12.74
N ALA A 16 -8.72 13.83 13.28
CA ALA A 16 -8.48 14.30 14.64
C ALA A 16 -8.92 15.76 14.82
N LEU A 17 -8.53 16.64 13.90
CA LEU A 17 -8.89 18.06 13.92
C LEU A 17 -10.41 18.24 13.90
N SER A 18 -11.10 17.48 13.04
CA SER A 18 -12.56 17.47 12.99
C SER A 18 -13.21 17.08 14.32
N ALA A 19 -12.64 16.10 15.04
CA ALA A 19 -13.15 15.67 16.34
C ALA A 19 -12.86 16.67 17.46
N TYR A 20 -11.71 17.36 17.43
CA TYR A 20 -11.41 18.43 18.38
C TYR A 20 -12.28 19.68 18.15
N LEU A 21 -12.63 19.97 16.90
CA LEU A 21 -13.57 21.05 16.57
C LEU A 21 -14.97 20.80 17.16
N LEU A 22 -15.45 19.55 17.17
CA LEU A 22 -16.72 19.17 17.83
C LEU A 22 -16.68 19.42 19.35
N LEU A 23 -15.51 19.25 19.98
CA LEU A 23 -15.33 19.52 21.41
C LEU A 23 -15.28 21.03 21.73
N LEU A 24 -14.78 21.86 20.80
CA LEU A 24 -14.65 23.31 20.96
C LEU A 24 -15.94 24.08 20.62
N VAL A 25 -16.67 23.63 19.60
CA VAL A 25 -17.93 24.25 19.16
C VAL A 25 -19.10 23.58 19.86
N LYS A 26 -19.13 23.69 21.20
CA LYS A 26 -20.26 23.21 22.02
C LYS A 26 -21.55 24.02 21.81
N ASN A 27 -21.44 25.21 21.20
CA ASN A 27 -22.56 26.09 20.86
C ASN A 27 -22.85 26.02 19.35
N GLY A 28 -23.87 25.23 19.00
CA GLY A 28 -24.27 24.90 17.64
C GLY A 28 -24.62 26.10 16.76
N ILE A 29 -23.72 26.44 15.85
CA ILE A 29 -24.06 27.14 14.61
C ILE A 29 -24.22 26.06 13.55
N SER A 30 -25.42 25.86 13.02
CA SER A 30 -25.79 24.72 12.14
C SER A 30 -24.84 24.55 10.94
N ASN A 31 -24.31 25.64 10.41
CA ASN A 31 -23.36 25.63 9.29
C ASN A 31 -22.00 25.02 9.65
N VAL A 32 -21.58 25.13 10.92
CA VAL A 32 -20.28 24.60 11.39
C VAL A 32 -20.33 23.08 11.55
N VAL A 33 -21.48 22.54 11.97
CA VAL A 33 -21.69 21.09 12.12
C VAL A 33 -21.66 20.39 10.76
N ALA A 34 -22.33 20.95 9.74
CA ALA A 34 -22.33 20.38 8.39
C ALA A 34 -20.91 20.38 7.76
N VAL A 35 -20.16 21.47 7.94
CA VAL A 35 -18.78 21.56 7.48
C VAL A 35 -17.90 20.54 8.21
N GLN A 36 -18.06 20.39 9.52
CA GLN A 36 -17.33 19.38 10.29
C GLN A 36 -17.59 17.95 9.81
N GLU A 37 -18.86 17.56 9.60
CA GLU A 37 -19.19 16.22 9.10
C GLU A 37 -18.54 15.94 7.75
N SER A 38 -18.55 16.93 6.83
CA SER A 38 -17.89 16.79 5.53
C SER A 38 -16.38 16.57 5.64
N ILE A 39 -15.72 17.29 6.58
CA ILE A 39 -14.28 17.16 6.83
C ILE A 39 -13.97 15.78 7.44
N MET A 40 -14.82 15.29 8.34
CA MET A 40 -14.69 13.96 8.93
C MET A 40 -14.77 12.88 7.85
N PHE A 41 -15.79 12.91 6.98
CA PHE A 41 -15.93 11.94 5.90
C PHE A 41 -14.75 12.01 4.93
N LEU A 42 -14.32 13.21 4.54
CA LEU A 42 -13.14 13.39 3.71
C LEU A 42 -11.89 12.77 4.35
N GLY A 43 -11.68 13.00 5.65
CA GLY A 43 -10.61 12.37 6.42
C GLY A 43 -10.66 10.84 6.38
N LEU A 44 -11.83 10.25 6.60
CA LEU A 44 -12.03 8.80 6.53
C LEU A 44 -11.76 8.22 5.13
N TYR A 45 -12.15 8.92 4.06
CA TYR A 45 -11.84 8.50 2.69
C TYR A 45 -10.33 8.54 2.40
N ILE A 46 -9.64 9.59 2.84
CA ILE A 46 -8.18 9.72 2.70
C ILE A 46 -7.46 8.60 3.47
N ILE A 47 -7.90 8.32 4.71
CA ILE A 47 -7.41 7.19 5.52
C ILE A 47 -7.59 5.87 4.75
N ALA A 48 -8.79 5.62 4.21
CA ALA A 48 -9.08 4.39 3.48
C ALA A 48 -8.16 4.18 2.27
N VAL A 49 -7.89 5.24 1.50
CA VAL A 49 -6.93 5.20 0.37
C VAL A 49 -5.51 4.94 0.87
N GLY A 50 -5.09 5.65 1.93
CA GLY A 50 -3.76 5.51 2.51
C GLY A 50 -3.46 4.10 3.04
N VAL A 51 -4.38 3.50 3.81
CA VAL A 51 -4.21 2.13 4.37
C VAL A 51 -4.13 1.10 3.26
N ARG A 52 -5.02 1.18 2.26
CA ARG A 52 -5.05 0.21 1.16
C ARG A 52 -3.76 0.26 0.34
N GLY A 53 -3.22 1.45 0.11
CA GLY A 53 -1.93 1.62 -0.57
C GLY A 53 -0.72 1.23 0.27
N LEU A 54 -0.85 1.15 1.60
CA LEU A 54 0.26 0.81 2.50
C LEU A 54 0.49 -0.71 2.61
N ARG A 55 -0.59 -1.48 2.75
CA ARG A 55 -0.54 -2.94 2.98
C ARG A 55 0.34 -3.73 1.99
N PRO A 56 0.18 -3.61 0.66
CA PRO A 56 1.00 -4.38 -0.28
C PRO A 56 2.45 -3.90 -0.31
N CYS A 57 2.69 -2.61 -0.07
CA CYS A 57 4.04 -2.04 -0.12
C CYS A 57 4.91 -2.39 1.08
N LEU A 58 4.32 -2.62 2.26
CA LEU A 58 5.09 -2.89 3.48
C LEU A 58 5.82 -4.24 3.42
N MET A 59 5.13 -5.29 2.97
CA MET A 59 5.74 -6.62 2.90
C MET A 59 6.81 -6.69 1.82
N SER A 60 6.56 -6.10 0.64
CA SER A 60 7.56 -6.05 -0.43
C SER A 60 8.79 -5.25 0.03
N PHE A 61 8.58 -4.08 0.63
CA PHE A 61 9.69 -3.25 1.12
C PHE A 61 10.50 -3.91 2.23
N GLY A 62 9.84 -4.63 3.14
CA GLY A 62 10.50 -5.41 4.18
C GLY A 62 11.32 -6.57 3.60
N ALA A 63 10.80 -7.23 2.57
CA ALA A 63 11.52 -8.27 1.84
C ALA A 63 12.76 -7.72 1.13
N ASP A 64 12.66 -6.51 0.55
CA ASP A 64 13.74 -5.84 -0.17
C ASP A 64 14.93 -5.44 0.71
N GLN A 65 14.78 -5.49 2.04
CA GLN A 65 15.88 -5.22 2.98
C GLN A 65 16.88 -6.38 3.11
N PHE A 66 16.50 -7.59 2.65
CA PHE A 66 17.34 -8.79 2.72
C PHE A 66 17.87 -9.14 1.34
N ASP A 67 19.16 -9.49 1.24
CA ASP A 67 19.77 -10.00 0.02
C ASP A 67 19.52 -11.51 -0.12
N ASP A 68 18.93 -11.93 -1.24
CA ASP A 68 18.68 -13.35 -1.53
C ASP A 68 19.97 -14.11 -1.92
N GLY A 69 21.04 -13.38 -2.27
CA GLY A 69 22.37 -13.93 -2.56
C GLY A 69 23.15 -14.41 -1.32
N ASP A 70 22.82 -13.89 -0.12
CA ASP A 70 23.44 -14.31 1.13
C ASP A 70 22.59 -15.39 1.84
N PRO A 71 23.11 -16.62 2.04
CA PRO A 71 22.36 -17.67 2.71
C PRO A 71 21.98 -17.35 4.17
N LEU A 72 22.69 -16.47 4.86
CA LEU A 72 22.36 -16.02 6.22
C LEU A 72 21.19 -15.04 6.19
N GLU A 73 21.23 -14.03 5.32
CA GLU A 73 20.16 -13.04 5.19
C GLU A 73 18.86 -13.69 4.68
N ARG A 74 18.96 -14.68 3.78
CA ARG A 74 17.81 -15.44 3.30
C ARG A 74 17.09 -16.21 4.42
N ARG A 75 17.83 -16.77 5.38
CA ARG A 75 17.22 -17.40 6.58
C ARG A 75 16.59 -16.35 7.49
N ALA A 76 17.24 -15.21 7.68
CA ALA A 76 16.71 -14.09 8.47
C ALA A 76 15.42 -13.51 7.86
N LYS A 77 15.31 -13.46 6.54
CA LYS A 77 14.11 -13.03 5.79
C LYS A 77 12.89 -13.89 6.14
N ALA A 78 13.05 -15.21 6.23
CA ALA A 78 11.96 -16.11 6.64
C ALA A 78 11.53 -15.87 8.11
N ALA A 79 12.49 -15.68 9.01
CA ALA A 79 12.19 -15.33 10.41
C ALA A 79 11.51 -13.96 10.53
N PHE A 80 11.89 -12.99 9.71
CA PHE A 80 11.25 -11.68 9.62
C PHE A 80 9.76 -11.81 9.27
N PHE A 81 9.40 -12.61 8.26
CA PHE A 81 7.99 -12.81 7.91
C PHE A 81 7.17 -13.45 9.04
N ASN A 82 7.74 -14.43 9.73
CA ASN A 82 7.08 -15.04 10.89
C ASN A 82 6.82 -14.01 11.99
N TRP A 83 7.83 -13.19 12.32
CA TRP A 83 7.70 -12.14 13.33
C TRP A 83 6.75 -11.02 12.89
N TYR A 84 6.74 -10.68 11.60
CA TYR A 84 5.82 -9.71 11.01
C TYR A 84 4.36 -10.14 11.20
N VAL A 85 4.04 -11.40 10.88
CA VAL A 85 2.68 -11.94 11.06
C VAL A 85 2.30 -11.99 12.54
N PHE A 86 3.22 -12.45 13.41
CA PHE A 86 2.99 -12.48 14.85
C PHE A 86 2.68 -11.09 15.42
N THR A 87 3.52 -10.09 15.10
CA THR A 87 3.34 -8.71 15.56
C THR A 87 2.08 -8.06 14.97
N MET A 88 1.67 -8.43 13.75
CA MET A 88 0.41 -7.98 13.17
C MET A 88 -0.79 -8.45 14.00
N TYR A 89 -0.85 -9.73 14.37
CA TYR A 89 -1.94 -10.25 15.20
C TYR A 89 -1.93 -9.65 16.61
N CYS A 90 -0.76 -9.55 17.25
CA CYS A 90 -0.62 -8.89 18.55
C CYS A 90 -1.08 -7.42 18.48
N GLY A 91 -0.65 -6.69 17.44
CA GLY A 91 -1.06 -5.31 17.21
C GLY A 91 -2.56 -5.17 16.97
N SER A 92 -3.18 -6.10 16.23
CA SER A 92 -4.64 -6.13 16.03
C SER A 92 -5.38 -6.32 17.36
N THR A 93 -4.92 -7.23 18.21
CA THR A 93 -5.51 -7.44 19.54
C THR A 93 -5.40 -6.18 20.39
N ILE A 94 -4.22 -5.55 20.45
CA ILE A 94 -4.02 -4.29 21.21
C ILE A 94 -4.87 -3.15 20.64
N ALA A 95 -4.97 -3.03 19.32
CA ALA A 95 -5.80 -2.00 18.69
C ALA A 95 -7.29 -2.19 19.00
N SER A 96 -7.79 -3.43 18.95
CA SER A 96 -9.20 -3.73 19.25
C SER A 96 -9.58 -3.61 20.73
N THR A 97 -8.61 -3.66 21.64
CA THR A 97 -8.84 -3.62 23.09
C THR A 97 -8.37 -2.32 23.71
N GLY A 98 -7.06 -2.05 23.67
CA GLY A 98 -6.43 -0.89 24.29
C GLY A 98 -6.81 0.43 23.62
N ILE A 99 -6.73 0.53 22.29
CA ILE A 99 -7.08 1.79 21.60
C ILE A 99 -8.56 2.09 21.76
N VAL A 100 -9.43 1.10 21.61
CA VAL A 100 -10.88 1.26 21.82
C VAL A 100 -11.17 1.70 23.26
N TRP A 101 -10.52 1.10 24.26
CA TRP A 101 -10.67 1.50 25.66
C TRP A 101 -10.27 2.97 25.88
N VAL A 102 -9.15 3.41 25.31
CA VAL A 102 -8.71 4.83 25.38
C VAL A 102 -9.71 5.76 24.70
N GLN A 103 -10.21 5.39 23.52
CA GLN A 103 -11.19 6.18 22.78
C GLN A 103 -12.50 6.35 23.56
N ASP A 104 -12.94 5.31 24.26
CA ASP A 104 -14.16 5.30 25.04
C ASP A 104 -14.04 6.11 26.34
N HIS A 105 -12.90 6.01 27.06
CA HIS A 105 -12.73 6.66 28.36
C HIS A 105 -12.19 8.10 28.29
N TYR A 106 -11.29 8.39 27.35
CA TYR A 106 -10.58 9.67 27.27
C TYR A 106 -10.95 10.51 26.04
N GLY A 107 -11.81 9.97 25.17
CA GLY A 107 -12.34 10.66 24.01
C GLY A 107 -11.77 10.14 22.69
N TRP A 108 -12.65 10.10 21.70
CA TRP A 108 -12.41 9.47 20.40
C TRP A 108 -11.21 10.05 19.63
N ALA A 109 -10.96 11.36 19.74
CA ALA A 109 -9.90 12.07 19.03
C ALA A 109 -8.46 11.61 19.41
N LEU A 110 -8.30 10.95 20.57
CA LEU A 110 -7.00 10.44 21.02
C LEU A 110 -6.53 9.23 20.21
N GLY A 111 -7.45 8.40 19.70
CA GLY A 111 -7.07 7.26 18.87
C GLY A 111 -6.32 7.68 17.59
N PRO A 112 -6.90 8.56 16.77
CA PRO A 112 -6.24 9.05 15.56
C PRO A 112 -4.91 9.77 15.81
N THR A 113 -4.78 10.52 16.91
CA THR A 113 -3.55 11.27 17.24
C THR A 113 -2.41 10.36 17.70
N ILE A 114 -2.67 9.39 18.57
CA ILE A 114 -1.66 8.40 19.01
C ILE A 114 -1.11 7.65 17.80
N LEU A 115 -1.98 7.23 16.89
CA LEU A 115 -1.59 6.54 15.66
C LEU A 115 -0.79 7.47 14.73
N ALA A 116 -1.21 8.71 14.52
CA ALA A 116 -0.50 9.66 13.67
C ALA A 116 0.93 9.95 14.17
N VAL A 117 1.12 10.08 15.49
CA VAL A 117 2.45 10.28 16.11
C VAL A 117 3.34 9.05 15.91
N GLY A 118 2.82 7.85 16.21
CA GLY A 118 3.58 6.60 16.05
C GLY A 118 4.06 6.39 14.60
N LEU A 119 3.20 6.69 13.62
CA LEU A 119 3.54 6.61 12.20
C LEU A 119 4.53 7.69 11.75
N SER A 120 4.45 8.90 12.31
CA SER A 120 5.38 9.99 11.99
C SER A 120 6.82 9.64 12.43
N CYS A 121 6.98 8.96 13.57
CA CYS A 121 8.28 8.46 14.02
C CYS A 121 8.88 7.39 13.08
N LEU A 122 8.05 6.53 12.49
CA LEU A 122 8.50 5.55 11.50
C LEU A 122 9.02 6.25 10.23
N VAL A 123 8.33 7.30 9.76
CA VAL A 123 8.80 8.11 8.63
C VAL A 123 10.12 8.80 8.95
N ALA A 124 10.33 9.29 10.18
CA ALA A 124 11.61 9.88 10.59
C ALA A 124 12.78 8.88 10.53
N THR A 125 12.49 7.58 10.67
CA THR A 125 13.49 6.50 10.59
C THR A 125 13.84 6.13 9.14
N SER A 126 13.16 6.72 8.14
CA SER A 126 13.25 6.31 6.74
C SER A 126 14.62 6.47 6.08
N ARG A 127 15.50 7.29 6.68
CA ARG A 127 16.85 7.54 6.16
C ARG A 127 17.79 6.34 6.25
N LYS A 128 17.43 5.30 7.02
CA LYS A 128 18.24 4.08 7.21
C LYS A 128 17.91 2.95 6.25
N TYR A 129 16.90 3.09 5.39
CA TYR A 129 16.44 1.98 4.57
C TYR A 129 17.23 1.82 3.26
N ARG A 130 17.39 0.57 2.82
CA ARG A 130 17.91 0.24 1.50
C ARG A 130 16.80 0.41 0.48
N PHE A 131 16.97 1.33 -0.47
CA PHE A 131 16.02 1.54 -1.56
C PHE A 131 16.46 0.75 -2.78
N GLN A 132 15.64 -0.24 -3.15
CA GLN A 132 15.79 -0.98 -4.40
C GLN A 132 15.42 -0.05 -5.58
N PRO A 133 16.15 -0.08 -6.71
CA PRO A 133 15.76 0.66 -7.91
C PRO A 133 14.34 0.25 -8.37
N THR A 134 13.60 1.20 -8.94
CA THR A 134 12.23 0.95 -9.40
C THR A 134 12.23 0.03 -10.61
N HIS A 135 11.74 -1.20 -10.43
CA HIS A 135 11.35 -2.06 -11.55
C HIS A 135 10.00 -1.56 -12.12
N GLY A 136 9.81 -1.68 -13.43
CA GLY A 136 8.58 -1.23 -14.11
C GLY A 136 7.31 -1.88 -13.55
N SER A 137 6.15 -1.27 -13.80
CA SER A 137 4.88 -1.82 -13.31
C SER A 137 4.39 -2.98 -14.20
N PRO A 138 4.08 -4.17 -13.66
CA PRO A 138 3.49 -5.25 -14.48
C PRO A 138 2.12 -4.86 -15.06
N LEU A 139 1.40 -3.93 -14.41
CA LEU A 139 0.13 -3.40 -14.92
C LEU A 139 0.30 -2.67 -16.25
N THR A 140 1.42 -2.00 -16.49
CA THR A 140 1.64 -1.35 -17.79
C THR A 140 1.74 -2.37 -18.92
N GLY A 141 2.33 -3.54 -18.66
CA GLY A 141 2.35 -4.64 -19.63
C GLY A 141 0.94 -5.15 -19.94
N VAL A 142 0.12 -5.39 -18.91
CA VAL A 142 -1.28 -5.82 -19.10
C VAL A 142 -2.09 -4.77 -19.87
N CYS A 143 -1.97 -3.50 -19.51
CA CYS A 143 -2.66 -2.41 -20.22
C CYS A 143 -2.21 -2.31 -21.69
N GLN A 144 -0.92 -2.47 -21.97
CA GLN A 144 -0.40 -2.49 -23.34
C GLN A 144 -1.01 -3.64 -24.15
N VAL A 145 -1.10 -4.84 -23.57
CA VAL A 145 -1.73 -6.00 -24.23
C VAL A 145 -3.22 -5.74 -24.48
N VAL A 146 -3.96 -5.20 -23.51
CA VAL A 146 -5.39 -4.86 -23.69
C VAL A 146 -5.58 -3.83 -24.80
N VAL A 147 -4.78 -2.75 -24.80
CA VAL A 147 -4.85 -1.70 -25.82
C VAL A 147 -4.48 -2.27 -27.21
N ALA A 148 -3.44 -3.09 -27.30
CA ALA A 148 -3.04 -3.73 -28.54
C ALA A 148 -4.10 -4.71 -29.07
N ALA A 149 -4.73 -5.49 -28.19
CA ALA A 149 -5.79 -6.42 -28.55
C ALA A 149 -7.03 -5.70 -29.09
N VAL A 150 -7.43 -4.58 -28.47
CA VAL A 150 -8.56 -3.77 -28.95
C VAL A 150 -8.23 -3.12 -30.30
N ASN A 151 -7.03 -2.57 -30.46
CA ASN A 151 -6.62 -1.92 -31.71
C ASN A 151 -6.49 -2.92 -32.87
N ASN A 152 -6.05 -4.15 -32.59
CA ASN A 152 -5.85 -5.18 -33.61
C ASN A 152 -7.02 -6.17 -33.71
N PHE A 153 -8.18 -5.87 -33.10
CA PHE A 153 -9.32 -6.79 -33.04
C PHE A 153 -9.89 -7.17 -34.41
N ASN A 154 -9.73 -6.29 -35.41
CA ASN A 154 -10.24 -6.51 -36.77
C ASN A 154 -9.15 -6.91 -37.77
N VAL A 155 -7.97 -7.31 -37.30
CA VAL A 155 -6.85 -7.76 -38.15
C VAL A 155 -6.92 -9.27 -38.29
N GLU A 156 -6.82 -9.77 -39.53
CA GLU A 156 -6.75 -11.22 -39.77
C GLU A 156 -5.46 -11.80 -39.16
N LEU A 157 -5.61 -12.91 -38.45
CA LEU A 157 -4.50 -13.58 -37.79
C LEU A 157 -3.53 -14.16 -38.84
N PRO A 158 -2.23 -13.83 -38.80
CA PRO A 158 -1.26 -14.48 -39.67
C PRO A 158 -1.21 -15.98 -39.40
N SER A 159 -1.10 -16.80 -40.44
CA SER A 159 -1.07 -18.27 -40.33
C SER A 159 0.19 -18.81 -39.65
N ASP A 160 1.22 -17.97 -39.51
CA ASP A 160 2.50 -18.29 -38.88
C ASP A 160 2.61 -17.59 -37.52
N SER A 161 2.70 -18.37 -36.44
CA SER A 161 2.78 -17.86 -35.07
C SER A 161 4.05 -17.09 -34.77
N SER A 162 5.10 -17.26 -35.58
CA SER A 162 6.38 -16.53 -35.45
C SER A 162 6.29 -15.05 -35.78
N LEU A 163 5.19 -14.60 -36.41
CA LEU A 163 4.93 -13.19 -36.73
C LEU A 163 4.25 -12.42 -35.59
N LEU A 164 3.88 -13.11 -34.51
CA LEU A 164 3.31 -12.47 -33.32
C LEU A 164 4.39 -11.68 -32.58
N TYR A 165 3.98 -10.56 -31.98
CA TYR A 165 4.89 -9.71 -31.23
C TYR A 165 5.37 -10.43 -29.96
N GLU A 166 6.63 -10.85 -29.98
CA GLU A 166 7.37 -11.29 -28.79
C GLU A 166 8.22 -10.14 -28.26
N LEU A 167 8.17 -9.91 -26.94
CA LEU A 167 9.06 -8.97 -26.29
C LEU A 167 10.50 -9.51 -26.38
N PRO A 168 11.47 -8.72 -26.85
CA PRO A 168 12.88 -9.15 -26.88
C PRO A 168 13.36 -9.55 -25.47
N ASP A 169 14.20 -10.59 -25.38
CA ASP A 169 14.67 -11.12 -24.09
C ASP A 169 15.38 -10.08 -23.20
N ASP A 170 15.97 -9.04 -23.81
CA ASP A 170 16.65 -7.93 -23.13
C ASP A 170 15.72 -6.79 -22.67
N ASN A 171 14.40 -6.92 -22.87
CA ASN A 171 13.47 -5.86 -22.53
C ASN A 171 13.49 -5.57 -21.01
N PRO A 172 13.63 -4.30 -20.58
CA PRO A 172 13.65 -3.93 -19.17
C PRO A 172 12.39 -4.37 -18.39
N VAL A 173 11.27 -4.64 -19.09
CA VAL A 173 10.02 -5.17 -18.50
C VAL A 173 10.14 -6.66 -18.12
N MET A 174 10.92 -7.45 -18.86
CA MET A 174 11.12 -8.89 -18.60
C MET A 174 12.26 -9.17 -17.61
N ARG A 175 13.09 -8.16 -17.29
CA ARG A 175 14.25 -8.30 -16.40
C ARG A 175 13.81 -8.61 -14.96
N GLY A 176 13.78 -9.90 -14.62
CA GLY A 176 13.40 -10.43 -13.30
C GLY A 176 12.20 -11.39 -13.31
N PHE A 177 11.55 -11.61 -14.46
CA PHE A 177 10.54 -12.64 -14.63
C PHE A 177 11.18 -13.88 -15.28
N GLU A 178 11.06 -15.03 -14.63
CA GLU A 178 11.47 -16.31 -15.21
C GLU A 178 10.46 -16.70 -16.31
N ARG A 179 10.93 -16.82 -17.56
CA ARG A 179 10.09 -17.20 -18.70
C ARG A 179 9.63 -18.65 -18.50
N ILE A 180 8.32 -18.86 -18.50
CA ILE A 180 7.75 -20.22 -18.47
C ILE A 180 8.10 -20.86 -19.82
N GLU A 181 8.77 -22.02 -19.79
CA GLU A 181 9.10 -22.75 -21.02
C GLU A 181 7.82 -23.17 -21.75
N HIS A 182 7.86 -23.14 -23.08
CA HIS A 182 6.73 -23.58 -23.90
C HIS A 182 6.49 -25.08 -23.69
N THR A 183 5.32 -25.43 -23.16
CA THR A 183 4.82 -26.81 -23.14
C THR A 183 4.28 -27.19 -24.52
N THR A 184 4.70 -28.34 -25.03
CA THR A 184 4.30 -28.89 -26.34
C THR A 184 3.01 -29.71 -26.29
N ASP A 185 2.35 -29.82 -25.14
CA ASP A 185 1.34 -30.86 -24.89
C ASP A 185 -0.08 -30.48 -25.32
N LEU A 186 -0.30 -29.25 -25.79
CA LEU A 186 -1.61 -28.75 -26.22
C LEU A 186 -1.52 -28.26 -27.67
N ARG A 187 -1.50 -29.20 -28.61
CA ARG A 187 -1.59 -28.93 -30.05
C ARG A 187 -2.84 -29.56 -30.65
#